data_AF-A0A974P3C2-F1
#
_entry.id   AF-A0A974P3C2-F1
#
_cell.length_a   1.000
_cell.length_b   1.000
_cell.length_c   1.000
_cell.angle_alpha   90.00
_cell.angle_beta   90.00
_cell.angle_gamma   90.00
#
_symmetry.space_group_name_H-M   'P 1'
#
loop_
_entity.id
_entity.type
_entity.pdbx_description
1 polymer ?
#
loop_
_entity_poly.entity_id
_entity_poly.type
_entity_poly.pdbx_seq_one_letter_code
_entity_poly.pdbx_strand_id
1 'polypeptide(L)'
;MDARGTEPFWGLQIRDTQITLQRPDHPNAVGNNPGLKMEGGKAVWDTQAGADRLTVTLTLQACSDGMSDLKYAYAAEVKLGAETLKGCAGKADAMPKEGQ
;
A
#
# COMPACT_ATOMS: atom_id res chain seq x y z
N MET A 1 3.15 6.59 5.15
CA MET A 1 1.81 6.04 4.84
C MET A 1 1.88 4.54 4.99
N ASP A 2 0.79 3.91 5.38
CA ASP A 2 0.69 2.45 5.46
C ASP A 2 -0.54 1.98 4.68
N ALA A 3 -0.44 0.76 4.14
CA ALA A 3 -1.55 0.11 3.44
C ALA A 3 -1.57 -1.40 3.75
N ARG A 4 -2.75 -2.01 3.66
CA ARG A 4 -2.93 -3.45 3.83
C ARG A 4 -4.06 -3.97 2.97
N GLY A 5 -3.97 -5.22 2.56
CA GLY A 5 -5.07 -5.96 1.94
C GLY A 5 -5.23 -7.32 2.59
N THR A 6 -6.44 -7.84 2.49
CA THR A 6 -6.90 -9.03 3.23
C THR A 6 -7.03 -10.23 2.31
N GLU A 7 -7.32 -10.04 1.02
CA GLU A 7 -7.33 -11.12 0.04
C GLU A 7 -6.70 -10.68 -1.31
N PRO A 8 -5.52 -11.21 -1.68
CA PRO A 8 -4.60 -11.94 -0.80
C PRO A 8 -4.10 -11.04 0.35
N PHE A 9 -3.55 -11.63 1.41
CA PHE A 9 -2.99 -10.86 2.52
C PHE A 9 -1.70 -10.16 2.13
N TRP A 10 -1.57 -8.87 2.45
CA TRP A 10 -0.34 -8.11 2.25
C TRP A 10 -0.30 -6.85 3.13
N GLY A 11 0.90 -6.32 3.35
CA GLY A 11 1.14 -5.06 4.04
C GLY A 11 2.18 -4.20 3.31
N LEU A 12 1.98 -2.89 3.30
CA LEU A 12 2.88 -1.93 2.67
C LEU A 12 3.20 -0.81 3.64
N GLN A 13 4.48 -0.47 3.72
CA GLN A 13 4.99 0.67 4.46
C GLN A 13 5.71 1.62 3.53
N ILE A 14 5.26 2.87 3.48
CA ILE A 14 5.92 3.97 2.77
C ILE A 14 6.54 4.88 3.83
N ARG A 15 7.88 4.91 3.86
CA ARG A 15 8.70 5.74 4.74
C ARG A 15 9.57 6.68 3.90
N ASP A 16 10.19 7.68 4.51
CA ASP A 16 10.88 8.76 3.79
C ASP A 16 11.94 8.27 2.81
N THR A 17 12.65 7.19 3.14
CA THR A 17 13.74 6.65 2.31
C THR A 17 13.39 5.35 1.59
N GLN A 18 12.36 4.63 2.04
CA GLN A 18 12.11 3.26 1.60
C GLN A 18 10.63 2.92 1.55
N ILE A 19 10.29 2.07 0.58
CA ILE A 19 8.99 1.42 0.43
C ILE A 19 9.19 -0.08 0.61
N THR A 20 8.42 -0.68 1.52
CA THR A 20 8.49 -2.10 1.83
C THR A 20 7.12 -2.72 1.64
N LEU A 21 7.03 -3.72 0.77
CA LEU A 21 5.87 -4.59 0.57
C LEU A 21 6.15 -5.96 1.20
N GLN A 22 5.24 -6.41 2.05
CA GLN A 22 5.27 -7.68 2.75
C GLN A 22 4.07 -8.51 2.32
N ARG A 23 4.30 -9.79 2.03
CA ARG A 23 3.26 -10.77 1.70
C ARG A 23 3.59 -12.07 2.43
N PRO A 24 2.60 -12.82 2.95
CA PRO A 24 2.84 -14.15 3.49
C PRO A 24 3.52 -15.03 2.44
N ASP A 25 4.43 -15.88 2.89
CA ASP A 25 5.13 -16.86 2.04
C ASP A 25 5.97 -16.28 0.88
N HIS A 26 6.20 -14.96 0.87
CA HIS A 26 7.07 -14.28 -0.09
C HIS A 26 8.16 -13.45 0.63
N PRO A 27 9.35 -13.29 0.02
CA PRO A 27 10.32 -12.33 0.51
C PRO A 27 9.77 -10.90 0.43
N ASN A 28 10.21 -10.05 1.35
CA ASN A 28 9.87 -8.62 1.32
C ASN A 28 10.38 -7.99 0.02
N ALA A 29 9.50 -7.29 -0.70
CA ALA A 29 9.89 -6.47 -1.83
C ALA A 29 10.22 -5.06 -1.31
N VAL A 30 11.47 -4.65 -1.48
CA VAL A 30 12.00 -3.43 -0.89
C VAL A 30 12.57 -2.53 -1.98
N GLY A 31 12.09 -1.29 -2.04
CA GLY A 31 12.54 -0.28 -3.00
C GLY A 31 12.82 1.06 -2.34
N ASN A 32 13.66 1.89 -2.95
CA ASN A 32 13.89 3.26 -2.48
C ASN A 32 12.60 4.07 -2.64
N ASN A 33 12.34 5.02 -1.73
CA ASN A 33 11.23 5.94 -1.92
C ASN A 33 11.62 7.06 -2.90
N PRO A 34 11.05 7.13 -4.12
CA PRO A 34 11.36 8.17 -5.10
C PRO A 34 10.69 9.52 -4.77
N GLY A 35 9.90 9.57 -3.71
CA GLY A 35 8.98 10.66 -3.41
C GLY A 35 7.60 10.45 -4.03
N LEU A 36 6.63 11.19 -3.49
CA LEU A 36 5.25 11.18 -3.95
C LEU A 36 5.12 11.91 -5.30
N LYS A 37 4.44 11.29 -6.26
CA LYS A 37 3.95 11.92 -7.49
C LYS A 37 2.43 12.02 -7.45
N MET A 38 1.88 13.16 -7.89
CA MET A 38 0.44 13.33 -8.02
C MET A 38 0.03 13.16 -9.48
N GLU A 39 -0.82 12.17 -9.75
CA GLU A 39 -1.30 11.86 -11.10
C GLU A 39 -2.82 11.74 -11.11
N GLY A 40 -3.52 12.65 -11.81
CA GLY A 40 -4.98 12.61 -11.90
C GLY A 40 -5.70 12.61 -10.54
N GLY A 41 -5.15 13.32 -9.55
CA GLY A 41 -5.68 13.35 -8.18
C GLY A 41 -5.34 12.13 -7.31
N LYS A 42 -4.50 11.22 -7.80
CA LYS A 42 -4.01 10.05 -7.08
C LYS A 42 -2.56 10.25 -6.64
N ALA A 43 -2.21 9.67 -5.51
CA ALA A 43 -0.85 9.64 -4.99
C ALA A 43 -0.15 8.38 -5.49
N VAL A 44 0.94 8.54 -6.24
CA VAL A 44 1.66 7.45 -6.91
C VAL A 44 3.11 7.42 -6.46
N TRP A 45 3.59 6.22 -6.15
CA TRP A 45 5.01 5.91 -5.97
C TRP A 45 5.40 4.83 -6.97
N ASP A 46 6.53 5.01 -7.62
CA ASP A 46 7.00 4.08 -8.64
C ASP A 46 8.50 3.83 -8.47
N THR A 47 8.86 2.63 -8.00
CA THR A 47 10.22 2.24 -7.69
C THR A 47 10.54 0.84 -8.22
N GLN A 48 11.83 0.53 -8.31
CA GLN A 48 12.30 -0.84 -8.43
C GLN A 48 12.36 -1.48 -7.04
N ALA A 49 11.89 -2.73 -6.91
CA ALA A 49 11.98 -3.54 -5.70
C ALA A 49 12.56 -4.92 -6.04
N GLY A 50 13.88 -5.08 -5.89
CA GLY A 50 14.58 -6.27 -6.40
C GLY A 50 14.50 -6.35 -7.92
N ALA A 51 14.05 -7.49 -8.45
CA ALA A 51 13.90 -7.71 -9.90
C ALA A 51 12.62 -7.10 -10.48
N ASP A 52 11.63 -6.76 -9.64
CA ASP A 52 10.32 -6.31 -10.08
C ASP A 52 10.12 -4.80 -9.93
N ARG A 53 9.30 -4.24 -10.81
CA ARG A 53 8.78 -2.88 -10.67
C ARG A 53 7.67 -2.89 -9.61
N LEU A 54 7.76 -2.02 -8.63
CA LEU A 54 6.76 -1.80 -7.60
C LEU A 54 6.11 -0.43 -7.82
N THR A 55 4.82 -0.43 -8.16
CA THR A 55 4.01 0.78 -8.30
C THR A 55 2.91 0.78 -7.25
N VAL A 56 2.85 1.83 -6.45
CA VAL A 56 1.82 2.02 -5.43
C VAL A 56 0.95 3.20 -5.83
N THR A 57 -0.35 3.01 -5.85
CA THR A 57 -1.34 4.07 -6.12
C THR A 57 -2.30 4.15 -4.95
N LEU A 58 -2.39 5.34 -4.34
CA LEU A 58 -3.38 5.66 -3.33
C LEU A 58 -4.41 6.64 -3.90
N THR A 59 -5.69 6.29 -3.76
CA THR A 59 -6.83 7.11 -4.20
C THR A 59 -7.62 7.54 -2.97
N LEU A 60 -7.91 8.85 -2.84
CA LEU A 60 -8.77 9.36 -1.76
C LEU A 60 -10.21 8.86 -1.97
N GLN A 61 -10.56 7.79 -1.27
CA GLN A 61 -11.83 7.11 -1.35
C GLN A 61 -12.02 6.33 -0.05
N ALA A 62 -13.24 6.35 0.49
CA ALA A 62 -13.60 5.47 1.58
C ALA A 62 -13.32 4.01 1.17
N CYS A 63 -12.51 3.34 1.98
CA CYS A 63 -12.16 1.94 1.79
C CYS A 63 -12.51 1.17 3.07
N SER A 64 -13.01 -0.05 2.90
CA SER A 64 -13.23 -1.02 3.96
C SER A 64 -12.47 -2.28 3.57
N ASP A 65 -11.86 -2.92 4.57
CA ASP A 65 -11.11 -4.17 4.42
C ASP A 65 -12.03 -5.41 4.36
N GLY A 66 -13.35 -5.22 4.33
CA GLY A 66 -14.36 -6.26 4.13
C GLY A 66 -14.59 -7.17 5.34
N MET A 67 -13.77 -7.05 6.38
CA MET A 67 -13.85 -7.84 7.62
C MET A 67 -14.16 -6.98 8.84
N SER A 68 -13.91 -5.67 8.77
CA SER A 68 -14.08 -4.74 9.88
C SER A 68 -14.91 -3.51 9.47
N ASP A 69 -15.54 -2.84 10.45
CA ASP A 69 -16.18 -1.52 10.27
C ASP A 69 -15.15 -0.37 10.10
N LEU A 70 -13.88 -0.70 9.88
CA LEU A 70 -12.79 0.25 9.79
C LEU A 70 -12.86 1.03 8.48
N LYS A 71 -12.97 2.35 8.60
CA LYS A 71 -12.96 3.26 7.45
C LYS A 71 -11.58 3.83 7.24
N TYR A 72 -10.99 3.52 6.10
CA TYR A 72 -9.73 4.09 5.66
C TYR A 72 -10.00 5.25 4.72
N ALA A 73 -9.15 6.27 4.79
CA ALA A 73 -9.28 7.46 3.94
C ALA A 73 -8.90 7.18 2.48
N TYR A 74 -8.12 6.11 2.23
CA TYR A 74 -7.59 5.81 0.91
C TYR A 74 -7.84 4.37 0.51
N ALA A 75 -8.16 4.16 -0.77
CA ALA A 75 -8.02 2.88 -1.45
C ALA A 75 -6.59 2.75 -1.98
N ALA A 76 -6.00 1.56 -1.83
CA ALA A 76 -4.65 1.24 -2.26
C ALA A 76 -4.67 0.20 -3.39
N GLU A 77 -3.89 0.47 -4.43
CA GLU A 77 -3.55 -0.49 -5.48
C GLU A 77 -2.02 -0.61 -5.54
N VAL A 78 -1.50 -1.82 -5.39
CA VAL A 78 -0.07 -2.12 -5.46
C VAL A 78 0.17 -3.07 -6.62
N LYS A 79 1.02 -2.68 -7.56
CA LYS A 79 1.47 -3.52 -8.66
C LYS A 79 2.90 -3.95 -8.42
N LEU A 80 3.15 -5.25 -8.42
CA LEU A 80 4.48 -5.83 -8.34
C LEU A 80 4.66 -6.76 -9.55
N GLY A 81 5.44 -6.31 -10.54
CA GLY A 81 5.54 -7.01 -11.81
C GLY A 81 4.18 -7.16 -12.50
N ALA A 82 3.70 -8.39 -12.67
CA ALA A 82 2.39 -8.69 -13.26
C ALA A 82 1.24 -8.78 -12.24
N GLU A 83 1.55 -8.80 -10.95
CA GLU A 83 0.56 -8.95 -9.88
C GLU A 83 -0.03 -7.60 -9.50
N THR A 84 -1.35 -7.57 -9.28
CA THR A 84 -2.05 -6.38 -8.76
C THR A 84 -2.77 -6.74 -7.48
N LEU A 85 -2.45 -6.01 -6.43
CA LEU A 85 -2.96 -6.16 -5.08
C LEU A 85 -3.84 -4.96 -4.75
N LYS A 86 -5.01 -5.22 -4.16
CA LYS A 86 -5.94 -4.18 -3.74
C LYS A 86 -6.12 -4.23 -2.23
N GLY A 87 -6.35 -3.06 -1.63
CA GLY A 87 -6.48 -2.92 -0.19
C GLY A 87 -6.80 -1.49 0.21
N CYS A 88 -6.63 -1.20 1.49
CA CYS A 88 -6.92 0.09 2.08
C CYS A 88 -5.66 0.72 2.69
N ALA A 89 -5.61 2.05 2.72
CA ALA A 89 -4.46 2.80 3.21
C ALA A 89 -4.85 4.00 4.08
N GLY A 90 -3.89 4.38 4.92
CA GLY A 90 -4.00 5.51 5.83
C GLY A 90 -2.65 6.15 6.10
N LYS A 91 -2.69 7.28 6.81
CA LYS A 91 -1.47 7.78 7.47
C LYS A 91 -1.06 6.77 8.54
N ALA A 92 0.24 6.60 8.75
CA ALA A 92 0.76 5.57 9.65
C ALA A 92 0.24 5.70 11.09
N ASP A 93 0.05 6.94 11.55
CA ASP A 93 -0.52 7.31 12.85
C ASP A 93 -2.05 7.24 12.90
N ALA A 94 -2.72 7.19 11.75
CA ALA A 94 -4.17 7.14 11.60
C ALA A 94 -4.67 5.79 11.07
N MET A 95 -3.79 4.77 10.98
CA MET A 95 -4.21 3.43 10.60
C MET A 95 -5.13 2.87 11.68
N PRO A 96 -6.36 2.46 11.31
CA PRO A 96 -7.25 1.85 12.28
C PRO A 96 -6.68 0.49 12.72
N LYS A 97 -6.79 0.22 14.03
CA LYS A 97 -6.41 -1.06 14.65
C LYS A 97 -7.69 -1.83 14.96
N GLU A 98 -7.70 -3.12 14.68
CA GLU A 98 -8.81 -3.97 15.15
C GLU A 98 -8.68 -4.16 16.67
N GLY A 99 -9.80 -3.99 17.39
CA GLY A 99 -9.92 -4.37 18.81
C GLY A 99 -9.38 -3.38 19.86
N GLN A 100 -9.72 -2.09 19.76
CA GLN A 100 -9.59 -1.17 20.91
C GLN A 100 -10.94 -0.88 21.55
#